data_AF-A0AA42II37-F1
#
_entry.id   AF-A0AA42II37-F1
#
_cell.length_a   1.000
_cell.length_b   1.000
_cell.length_c   1.000
_cell.angle_alpha   90.00
_cell.angle_beta   90.00
_cell.angle_gamma   90.00
#
_symmetry.space_group_name_H-M   'P 1'
#
loop_
_entity.id
_entity.type
_entity.pdbx_description
1 polymer ?
#
loop_
_entity_poly.entity_id
_entity_poly.type
_entity_poly.pdbx_seq_one_letter_code
_entity_poly.pdbx_strand_id
1 'polypeptide(L)'
;DYRYSSSLVYNTFPFPKLSDIQKNDLTELAFEILSVRENYPNKTLAKLYDPDLMPKDLKDAHKKNDDYVERLYNKKGFDSDKSRLDFLIELYETNLLEG
;
A
#
# COMPACT_ATOMS: atom_id res chain seq x y z
N ASP A 1 -15.02 12.50 2.27
CA ASP A 1 -13.87 12.45 3.19
C ASP A 1 -13.74 11.05 3.76
N TYR A 2 -12.52 10.52 3.87
CA TYR A 2 -12.28 9.17 4.38
C TYR A 2 -12.12 9.22 5.90
N ARG A 3 -12.76 8.31 6.62
CA ARG A 3 -12.60 8.18 8.08
C ARG A 3 -11.88 6.89 8.39
N TYR A 4 -10.69 7.02 8.96
CA TYR A 4 -9.87 5.90 9.37
C TYR A 4 -10.15 5.53 10.83
N SER A 5 -10.31 4.25 11.12
CA SER A 5 -10.43 3.73 12.49
C SER A 5 -9.42 2.60 12.67
N SER A 6 -8.65 2.64 13.75
CA SER A 6 -7.71 1.56 14.07
C SER A 6 -8.45 0.24 14.27
N SER A 7 -9.61 0.24 14.95
CA SER A 7 -10.35 -0.97 15.24
C SER A 7 -11.06 -1.59 14.03
N LEU A 8 -11.46 -0.77 13.05
CA LEU A 8 -12.26 -1.23 11.90
C LEU A 8 -11.44 -1.40 10.62
N VAL A 9 -10.30 -0.71 10.50
CA VAL A 9 -9.45 -0.75 9.30
C VAL A 9 -8.14 -1.43 9.62
N TYR A 10 -7.35 -0.90 10.57
CA TYR A 10 -5.99 -1.40 10.81
C TYR A 10 -5.99 -2.81 11.42
N ASN A 11 -6.71 -3.00 12.53
CA ASN A 11 -6.69 -4.24 13.30
C ASN A 11 -7.33 -5.43 12.55
N THR A 12 -8.17 -5.15 11.57
CA THR A 12 -8.87 -6.15 10.75
C THR A 12 -8.21 -6.33 9.38
N PHE A 13 -7.19 -5.54 9.03
CA PHE A 13 -6.55 -5.64 7.72
C PHE A 13 -5.74 -6.94 7.60
N PRO A 14 -6.10 -7.83 6.68
CA PRO A 14 -5.39 -9.08 6.51
C PRO A 14 -4.07 -8.80 5.78
N PHE A 15 -2.95 -9.09 6.43
CA PHE A 15 -1.62 -8.86 5.87
C PHE A 15 -0.79 -10.15 5.87
N PRO A 16 -0.13 -10.53 4.76
CA PRO A 16 0.65 -11.76 4.70
C PRO A 16 1.89 -11.68 5.58
N LYS A 17 2.36 -12.83 6.08
CA LYS A 17 3.64 -12.90 6.78
C LYS A 17 4.78 -12.61 5.80
N LEU A 18 5.69 -11.70 6.19
CA LEU A 18 6.83 -11.31 5.38
C LEU A 18 8.13 -11.95 5.87
N SER A 19 8.99 -12.32 4.92
CA SER A 19 10.40 -12.57 5.18
C SER A 19 11.14 -11.25 5.46
N ASP A 20 12.34 -11.35 6.04
CA ASP A 20 13.14 -10.14 6.33
C ASP A 20 13.63 -9.45 5.05
N ILE A 21 13.86 -10.21 3.97
CA ILE A 21 14.15 -9.64 2.65
C ILE A 21 12.97 -8.80 2.16
N GLN A 22 11.74 -9.32 2.26
CA GLN A 22 10.55 -8.58 1.82
C GLN A 22 10.31 -7.30 2.64
N LYS A 23 10.63 -7.33 3.94
CA LYS A 23 10.57 -6.14 4.79
C LYS A 23 11.61 -5.10 4.38
N ASN A 24 12.83 -5.53 4.06
CA ASN A 24 13.89 -4.63 3.60
C ASN A 24 13.51 -3.98 2.26
N ASP A 25 13.03 -4.76 1.30
CA ASP A 25 12.57 -4.24 0.01
C ASP A 25 11.44 -3.19 0.17
N LEU A 26 10.44 -3.46 1.03
CA LEU A 26 9.39 -2.48 1.36
C LEU A 26 9.95 -1.22 2.04
N THR A 27 10.98 -1.38 2.87
CA THR A 27 11.64 -0.26 3.55
C THR A 27 12.33 0.65 2.54
N GLU A 28 13.02 0.09 1.55
CA GLU A 28 13.65 0.85 0.48
C GLU A 28 12.61 1.61 -0.37
N LEU A 29 11.50 0.96 -0.73
CA LEU A 29 10.40 1.58 -1.46
C LEU A 29 9.75 2.72 -0.66
N ALA A 30 9.61 2.55 0.66
CA ALA A 30 9.12 3.60 1.54
C ALA A 30 10.09 4.80 1.59
N PHE A 31 11.40 4.56 1.64
CA PHE A 31 12.40 5.63 1.58
C PHE A 31 12.41 6.36 0.22
N GLU A 32 12.19 5.65 -0.89
CA GLU A 32 12.04 6.27 -2.21
C GLU A 32 10.87 7.28 -2.20
N ILE A 33 9.70 6.86 -1.70
CA ILE A 33 8.53 7.75 -1.57
C ILE A 33 8.84 8.97 -0.68
N LEU A 34 9.55 8.77 0.44
CA LEU A 34 9.92 9.87 1.33
C LEU A 34 10.87 10.86 0.64
N SER A 35 11.91 10.35 -0.03
CA SER A 35 12.87 11.18 -0.77
C SER A 35 12.20 11.98 -1.88
N VAL A 36 11.25 11.38 -2.61
CA VAL A 36 10.50 12.12 -3.64
C VAL A 36 9.67 13.23 -3.03
N ARG A 37 9.03 13.02 -1.87
CA ARG A 37 8.26 14.08 -1.18
C ARG A 37 9.16 15.26 -0.78
N GLU A 38 10.38 14.99 -0.34
CA GLU A 38 11.36 16.02 0.08
C GLU A 38 11.76 16.97 -1.05
N ASN A 39 11.68 16.53 -2.30
CA ASN A 39 11.92 17.37 -3.48
C ASN A 39 10.87 18.47 -3.69
N TYR A 40 9.78 18.47 -2.91
CA TYR A 40 8.67 19.43 -3.00
C TYR A 40 8.45 20.21 -1.69
N PRO A 41 9.45 20.95 -1.17
CA PRO A 41 9.38 21.58 0.16
C PRO A 41 8.28 22.65 0.28
N ASN A 42 7.82 23.20 -0.84
CA ASN A 42 6.78 24.23 -0.90
C ASN A 42 5.35 23.66 -1.07
N LYS A 43 5.19 22.33 -1.12
CA LYS A 43 3.88 21.68 -1.22
C LYS A 43 3.50 21.03 0.10
N THR A 44 2.24 21.22 0.51
CA THR A 44 1.66 20.44 1.61
C THR A 44 1.39 19.01 1.14
N LEU A 45 1.25 18.06 2.08
CA LEU A 45 0.82 16.70 1.74
C LEU A 45 -0.51 16.71 0.98
N ALA A 46 -1.48 17.54 1.37
CA ALA A 46 -2.73 17.66 0.63
C ALA A 46 -2.52 18.02 -0.86
N LYS A 47 -1.60 18.92 -1.17
CA LYS A 47 -1.26 19.28 -2.56
C LYS A 47 -0.45 18.20 -3.29
N LEU A 48 0.36 17.43 -2.56
CA LEU A 48 1.12 16.31 -3.13
C LEU A 48 0.23 15.11 -3.45
N TYR A 49 -0.86 14.94 -2.71
CA TYR A 49 -1.78 13.80 -2.86
C TYR A 49 -3.11 14.14 -3.54
N ASP A 50 -3.24 15.38 -4.03
CA ASP A 50 -4.33 15.73 -4.93
C ASP A 50 -4.18 14.90 -6.24
N PRO A 51 -5.22 14.14 -6.67
CA PRO A 51 -5.11 13.24 -7.82
C PRO A 51 -4.67 13.92 -9.13
N ASP A 52 -5.09 15.17 -9.33
CA ASP A 52 -4.81 15.95 -10.52
C ASP A 52 -3.45 16.65 -10.45
N LEU A 53 -2.98 16.99 -9.23
CA LEU A 53 -1.75 17.75 -9.01
C LEU A 53 -0.55 16.91 -8.53
N MET A 54 -0.76 15.64 -8.19
CA MET A 54 0.29 14.75 -7.70
C MET A 54 1.42 14.64 -8.75
N PRO A 55 2.68 14.97 -8.38
CA PRO A 55 3.81 14.88 -9.28
C PRO A 55 4.03 13.48 -9.85
N LYS A 56 4.53 13.40 -11.09
CA LYS A 56 4.70 12.13 -11.81
C LYS A 56 5.68 11.18 -11.10
N ASP A 57 6.81 11.70 -10.63
CA ASP A 57 7.79 10.93 -9.85
C ASP A 57 7.20 10.38 -8.55
N LEU A 58 6.31 11.12 -7.89
CA LEU A 58 5.60 10.62 -6.71
C LEU A 58 4.59 9.53 -7.08
N LYS A 59 3.84 9.69 -8.18
CA LYS A 59 2.96 8.63 -8.73
C LYS A 59 3.76 7.36 -9.06
N ASP A 60 4.90 7.51 -9.69
CA ASP A 60 5.75 6.39 -10.10
C ASP A 60 6.35 5.66 -8.87
N ALA A 61 6.76 6.40 -7.83
CA ALA A 61 7.27 5.82 -6.59
C ALA A 61 6.17 5.01 -5.84
N HIS A 62 4.95 5.55 -5.75
CA HIS A 62 3.80 4.81 -5.21
C HIS A 62 3.46 3.59 -6.04
N LYS A 63 3.46 3.71 -7.37
CA LYS A 63 3.21 2.57 -8.24
C LYS A 63 4.19 1.42 -8.00
N LYS A 64 5.49 1.71 -7.82
CA LYS A 64 6.48 0.67 -7.49
C LYS A 64 6.17 -0.01 -6.16
N ASN A 65 5.84 0.78 -5.14
CA ASN A 65 5.42 0.26 -3.83
C ASN A 65 4.17 -0.62 -3.95
N ASP A 66 3.14 -0.14 -4.62
CA ASP A 66 1.87 -0.83 -4.79
C ASP A 66 2.03 -2.12 -5.59
N ASP A 67 2.77 -2.09 -6.70
CA ASP A 67 3.08 -3.28 -7.49
C ASP A 67 3.86 -4.32 -6.65
N TYR A 68 4.75 -3.88 -5.75
CA TYR A 68 5.47 -4.77 -4.85
C TYR A 68 4.54 -5.38 -3.79
N VAL A 69 3.76 -4.54 -3.09
CA VAL A 69 2.77 -4.97 -2.10
C VAL A 69 1.78 -5.94 -2.72
N GLU A 70 1.30 -5.67 -3.92
CA GLU A 70 0.35 -6.53 -4.62
C GLU A 70 0.93 -7.94 -4.86
N ARG A 71 2.22 -8.02 -5.22
CA ARG A 71 2.93 -9.30 -5.37
C ARG A 71 3.14 -10.06 -4.06
N LEU A 72 3.08 -9.39 -2.90
CA LEU A 72 3.13 -10.06 -1.60
C LEU A 72 1.83 -10.83 -1.31
N TYR A 73 0.70 -10.35 -1.83
CA TYR A 73 -0.60 -11.03 -1.72
C TYR A 73 -0.77 -12.08 -2.82
N ASN A 74 -0.52 -11.68 -4.08
CA ASN A 74 -0.70 -12.54 -5.23
C ASN A 74 0.40 -12.27 -6.25
N LYS A 75 1.26 -13.28 -6.51
CA LYS A 75 2.38 -13.16 -7.44
C LYS A 75 1.99 -12.71 -8.85
N LYS A 76 0.74 -12.95 -9.27
CA LYS A 76 0.21 -12.54 -10.59
C LYS A 76 -0.39 -11.13 -10.61
N GLY A 77 -0.59 -10.50 -9.46
CA GLY A 77 -1.35 -9.25 -9.34
C GLY A 77 -2.87 -9.47 -9.35
N PHE A 78 -3.64 -8.36 -9.35
CA PHE A 78 -5.09 -8.36 -9.45
C PHE A 78 -5.56 -7.62 -10.70
N ASP A 79 -6.54 -8.18 -11.39
CA ASP A 79 -7.09 -7.60 -12.63
C ASP A 79 -8.15 -6.52 -12.34
N SER A 80 -8.61 -6.40 -11.09
CA SER A 80 -9.61 -5.41 -10.66
C SER A 80 -9.61 -5.18 -9.15
N ASP A 81 -10.17 -4.05 -8.74
CA ASP A 81 -10.42 -3.75 -7.32
C ASP A 81 -11.35 -4.78 -6.67
N LYS A 82 -12.31 -5.33 -7.43
CA LYS A 82 -13.19 -6.39 -6.92
C LYS A 82 -12.41 -7.66 -6.60
N SER A 83 -11.56 -8.12 -7.51
CA SER A 83 -10.72 -9.31 -7.27
C SER A 83 -9.76 -9.11 -6.10
N ARG A 84 -9.24 -7.88 -5.92
CA ARG A 84 -8.41 -7.53 -4.77
C ARG A 84 -9.22 -7.62 -3.47
N LEU A 85 -10.43 -7.05 -3.45
CA LEU A 85 -11.30 -7.07 -2.28
C LEU A 85 -11.72 -8.49 -1.91
N ASP A 86 -12.18 -9.28 -2.88
CA ASP A 86 -12.60 -10.67 -2.66
C ASP A 86 -11.44 -11.48 -2.05
N PHE A 87 -10.22 -11.33 -2.57
CA PHE A 87 -9.03 -11.98 -2.05
C PHE A 87 -8.70 -11.56 -0.61
N LEU A 88 -8.77 -10.26 -0.30
CA LEU A 88 -8.51 -9.77 1.05
C LEU A 88 -9.55 -10.31 2.04
N ILE A 89 -10.83 -10.40 1.66
CA ILE A 89 -11.87 -11.01 2.51
C ILE A 89 -11.55 -12.48 2.78
N GLU A 90 -11.19 -13.26 1.77
CA GLU A 90 -10.80 -14.66 1.92
C GLU A 90 -9.57 -14.82 2.84
N LEU A 91 -8.56 -13.98 2.68
CA LEU A 91 -7.37 -13.98 3.53
C LEU A 91 -7.71 -13.63 4.98
N TYR A 92 -8.62 -12.68 5.20
CA TYR A 92 -9.11 -12.32 6.53
C TYR A 92 -9.82 -13.49 7.20
N GLU A 93 -10.75 -14.15 6.50
CA GLU A 93 -11.46 -15.33 7.01
C GLU A 93 -10.48 -16.47 7.34
N THR A 94 -9.49 -16.69 6.48
CA THR A 94 -8.43 -17.70 6.71
C THR A 94 -7.62 -17.39 7.97
N ASN A 95 -7.19 -16.14 8.15
CA ASN A 95 -6.42 -15.73 9.33
C ASN A 95 -7.22 -15.88 10.64
N LEU A 96 -8.55 -15.72 10.61
CA LEU A 96 -9.41 -15.95 11.77
C LEU A 96 -9.56 -17.43 12.13
N LEU A 97 -9.45 -18.33 11.15
CA LEU A 97 -9.54 -19.77 11.38
C LEU A 97 -8.20 -20.38 11.85
N GLU A 98 -7.08 -19.73 11.53
CA GLU A 98 -5.73 -20.16 11.91
C GLU A 98 -5.22 -19.57 13.24
N GLY A 99 -5.90 -18.57 13.80
CA GLY A 99 -5.54 -17.88 15.05
C GLY A 99 -6.20 -18.47 16.29
#